data_AF-A0A518GV58-F1
#
_entry.id   AF-A0A518GV58-F1
#
_cell.length_a   1.000
_cell.length_b   1.000
_cell.length_c   1.000
_cell.angle_alpha   90.00
_cell.angle_beta   90.00
_cell.angle_gamma   90.00
#
_symmetry.space_group_name_H-M   'P 1'
#
loop_
_entity.id
_entity.type
_entity.pdbx_description
1 polymer ?
#
loop_
_entity_poly.entity_id
_entity_poly.type
_entity_poly.pdbx_seq_one_letter_code
_entity_poly.pdbx_strand_id
1 'polypeptide(L)'
;MTPRALPAISWTGLIFVLCLAPQSWLGTVGQAGEPSWLDQLFGVIPTDKVLHSGMFAVFALLWRWSGASRARILAGGLAVAVLSELGQSIPGLDRSSDLADLLADLAGLGLALAICPPRRTPARDPVPDPAESPEPGRV
;
A
#
# COMPACT_ATOMS: atom_id res chain seq x y z
N MET A 1 0.37 -1.04 19.32
CA MET A 1 0.14 -1.44 17.92
C MET A 1 -0.72 -2.69 17.91
N THR A 2 -1.73 -2.79 17.03
CA THR A 2 -2.49 -4.04 16.90
C THR A 2 -1.60 -5.08 16.20
N PRO A 3 -1.70 -6.38 16.52
CA PRO A 3 -0.94 -7.42 15.82
C PRO A 3 -1.21 -7.44 14.31
N ARG A 4 -2.39 -6.93 13.90
CA ARG A 4 -2.78 -6.74 12.49
C ARG A 4 -1.99 -5.66 11.75
N ALA A 5 -1.31 -4.75 12.45
CA ALA A 5 -0.48 -3.73 11.84
C ALA A 5 0.92 -4.24 11.47
N LEU A 6 1.39 -5.35 12.09
CA LEU A 6 2.74 -5.86 11.87
C LEU A 6 3.01 -6.17 10.39
N PRO A 7 2.11 -6.84 9.65
CA PRO A 7 2.39 -7.13 8.24
C PRO A 7 2.42 -5.87 7.37
N ALA A 8 1.56 -4.88 7.67
CA ALA A 8 1.55 -3.60 6.95
C ALA A 8 2.85 -2.80 7.18
N ILE A 9 3.33 -2.76 8.43
CA ILE A 9 4.60 -2.12 8.79
C ILE A 9 5.77 -2.85 8.13
N SER A 10 5.79 -4.19 8.23
CA SER A 10 6.86 -5.01 7.64
C SER A 10 6.93 -4.83 6.12
N TRP A 11 5.78 -4.81 5.46
CA TRP A 11 5.70 -4.56 4.02
C TRP A 11 6.14 -3.14 3.64
N THR A 12 5.77 -2.13 4.44
CA THR A 12 6.24 -0.75 4.23
C THR A 12 7.77 -0.67 4.35
N GLY A 13 8.35 -1.34 5.34
CA GLY A 13 9.80 -1.45 5.47
C GLY A 13 10.44 -2.19 4.29
N LEU A 14 9.82 -3.27 3.81
CA LEU A 14 10.28 -4.00 2.64
C LEU A 14 10.27 -3.15 1.37
N ILE A 15 9.25 -2.32 1.15
CA ILE A 15 9.22 -1.36 0.03
C ILE A 15 10.45 -0.47 0.07
N PHE A 16 10.76 0.14 1.21
CA PHE A 16 11.96 0.96 1.34
C PHE A 16 13.25 0.17 1.09
N VAL A 17 13.36 -1.05 1.62
CA VAL A 17 14.53 -1.89 1.35
C VAL A 17 14.66 -2.19 -0.14
N LEU A 18 13.58 -2.53 -0.84
CA LEU A 18 13.62 -2.86 -2.26
C LEU A 18 13.89 -1.64 -3.14
N CYS A 19 13.30 -0.49 -2.82
CA CYS A 19 13.48 0.74 -3.59
C CYS A 19 14.83 1.41 -3.33
N LEU A 20 15.36 1.31 -2.11
CA LEU A 20 16.61 1.97 -1.68
C LEU A 20 17.81 1.03 -1.65
N ALA A 21 17.64 -0.27 -1.90
CA ALA A 21 18.77 -1.18 -2.09
C ALA A 21 19.55 -0.76 -3.34
N PRO A 22 20.90 -0.70 -3.26
CA PRO A 22 21.74 -0.50 -4.43
C PRO A 22 21.38 -1.49 -5.53
N GLN A 23 21.35 -1.05 -6.78
CA GLN A 23 21.01 -1.91 -7.92
C GLN A 23 21.93 -3.15 -7.99
N SER A 24 23.18 -3.01 -7.57
CA SER A 24 24.15 -4.11 -7.49
C SER A 24 23.75 -5.25 -6.55
N TRP A 25 22.89 -5.01 -5.55
CA TRP A 25 22.47 -6.02 -4.58
C TRP A 25 21.29 -6.86 -5.08
N LEU A 26 20.45 -6.30 -5.94
CA LEU A 26 19.26 -6.98 -6.45
C LEU A 26 19.56 -7.90 -7.63
N GLY A 27 20.80 -7.87 -8.14
CA GLY A 27 21.18 -8.61 -9.33
C GLY A 27 20.49 -8.10 -10.59
N THR A 28 20.88 -8.65 -11.73
CA THR A 28 20.36 -8.31 -13.05
C THR A 28 18.98 -8.89 -13.32
N VAL A 29 18.00 -8.65 -12.44
CA VAL A 29 16.59 -8.92 -12.77
C VAL A 29 16.20 -7.99 -13.93
N GLY A 30 16.30 -8.49 -15.16
CA GLY A 30 15.98 -7.75 -16.39
C GLY A 30 17.14 -7.23 -17.24
N GLN A 31 18.42 -7.54 -16.93
CA GLN A 31 19.55 -7.13 -17.79
C GLN A 31 20.17 -8.24 -18.67
N ALA A 32 19.87 -9.51 -18.42
CA ALA A 32 20.13 -10.53 -19.44
C ALA A 32 19.00 -10.42 -20.47
N GLY A 33 19.32 -10.29 -21.77
CA GLY A 33 18.39 -9.90 -22.86
C GLY A 33 17.22 -10.86 -23.16
N GLU A 34 16.75 -11.60 -22.17
CA GLU A 34 15.55 -12.42 -22.21
C GLU A 34 14.39 -11.64 -21.55
N PRO A 35 13.24 -11.47 -22.22
CA PRO A 35 12.09 -10.80 -21.64
C PRO A 35 11.64 -11.56 -20.39
N SER A 36 11.42 -10.85 -19.29
CA SER A 36 10.86 -11.47 -18.10
C SER A 36 9.47 -12.03 -18.42
N TRP A 37 9.01 -13.00 -17.65
CA TRP A 37 7.64 -13.53 -17.82
C TRP A 37 6.57 -12.43 -17.63
N LEU A 38 6.88 -11.37 -16.89
CA LEU A 38 6.04 -10.18 -16.75
C LEU A 38 6.02 -9.36 -18.04
N ASP A 39 7.15 -9.19 -18.72
CA ASP A 39 7.19 -8.53 -20.03
C ASP A 39 6.39 -9.31 -21.07
N GLN A 40 6.34 -10.64 -21.00
CA GLN A 40 5.49 -11.45 -21.88
C GLN A 40 3.99 -11.28 -21.59
N LEU A 41 3.62 -11.14 -20.32
CA LEU A 41 2.23 -11.00 -19.89
C LEU A 41 1.70 -9.58 -20.09
N PHE A 42 2.54 -8.57 -19.85
CA PHE A 42 2.15 -7.16 -19.84
C PHE A 42 2.61 -6.39 -21.08
N GLY A 43 3.57 -6.91 -21.86
CA GLY A 43 3.93 -6.60 -23.26
C GLY A 43 4.32 -5.15 -23.61
N VAL A 44 3.49 -4.22 -23.16
CA VAL A 44 3.52 -2.78 -23.38
C VAL A 44 3.97 -2.04 -22.12
N ILE A 45 3.77 -2.63 -20.93
CA ILE A 45 4.11 -2.00 -19.65
C ILE A 45 5.45 -2.57 -19.15
N PRO A 46 6.45 -1.72 -18.85
CA PRO A 46 7.72 -2.18 -18.29
C PRO A 46 7.50 -2.91 -16.97
N THR A 47 8.18 -4.05 -16.79
CA THR A 47 8.09 -4.88 -15.58
C THR A 47 8.30 -4.11 -14.28
N ASP A 48 9.24 -3.17 -14.27
CA ASP A 48 9.50 -2.27 -13.14
C ASP A 48 8.24 -1.51 -12.66
N LYS A 49 7.45 -0.98 -13.59
CA LYS A 49 6.20 -0.26 -13.27
C LYS A 49 5.12 -1.19 -12.74
N VAL A 50 5.08 -2.43 -13.24
CA VAL A 50 4.18 -3.47 -12.73
C VAL A 50 4.52 -3.83 -11.29
N LEU A 51 5.81 -3.95 -10.96
CA LEU A 51 6.29 -4.23 -9.61
C LEU A 51 5.97 -3.08 -8.66
N HIS A 52 6.23 -1.83 -9.05
CA HIS A 52 5.87 -0.63 -8.29
C HIS A 52 4.38 -0.57 -7.95
N SER A 53 3.52 -0.69 -8.97
CA SER A 53 2.07 -0.75 -8.81
C SER A 53 1.63 -1.92 -7.91
N GLY A 54 2.20 -3.11 -8.10
CA GLY A 54 1.91 -4.29 -7.28
C GLY A 54 2.28 -4.09 -5.80
N MET A 55 3.45 -3.52 -5.52
CA MET A 55 3.92 -3.25 -4.15
C MET A 55 2.98 -2.30 -3.41
N PHE A 56 2.52 -1.24 -4.07
CA PHE A 56 1.59 -0.26 -3.47
C PHE A 56 0.16 -0.77 -3.38
N ALA A 57 -0.27 -1.66 -4.27
CA ALA A 57 -1.53 -2.38 -4.11
C ALA A 57 -1.52 -3.24 -2.84
N VAL A 58 -0.44 -4.01 -2.61
CA VAL A 58 -0.29 -4.83 -1.39
C VAL A 58 -0.21 -3.95 -0.14
N PHE A 59 0.53 -2.83 -0.19
CA PHE A 59 0.55 -1.84 0.88
C PHE A 59 -0.86 -1.39 1.26
N ALA A 60 -1.66 -1.00 0.28
CA ALA A 60 -3.02 -0.51 0.49
C ALA A 60 -3.90 -1.58 1.16
N LEU A 61 -3.83 -2.83 0.69
CA LEU A 61 -4.60 -3.95 1.23
C LEU A 61 -4.18 -4.27 2.67
N LEU A 62 -2.88 -4.29 2.98
CA LEU A 62 -2.39 -4.59 4.32
C LEU A 62 -2.75 -3.49 5.33
N TRP A 63 -2.61 -2.22 4.95
CA TRP A 63 -3.05 -1.11 5.81
C TRP A 63 -4.57 -1.05 5.94
N ARG A 64 -5.31 -1.46 4.91
CA ARG A 64 -6.77 -1.59 5.02
C ARG A 64 -7.18 -2.71 5.96
N TRP A 65 -6.46 -3.83 5.91
CA TRP A 65 -6.67 -4.98 6.80
C TRP A 65 -6.32 -4.65 8.25
N SER A 66 -5.28 -3.85 8.49
CA SER A 66 -4.91 -3.35 9.83
C SER A 66 -5.94 -2.40 10.45
N GLY A 67 -6.83 -1.85 9.61
CA GLY A 67 -7.95 -0.99 10.04
C GLY A 67 -7.75 0.49 9.73
N ALA A 68 -6.72 0.87 8.98
CA ALA A 68 -6.52 2.27 8.60
C ALA A 68 -7.67 2.78 7.71
N SER A 69 -7.97 4.07 7.83
CA SER A 69 -8.95 4.76 6.98
C SER A 69 -8.37 4.97 5.57
N ARG A 70 -9.24 5.06 4.56
CA ARG A 70 -8.81 5.30 3.16
C ARG A 70 -7.94 6.55 3.04
N ALA A 71 -8.31 7.63 3.73
CA ALA A 71 -7.52 8.87 3.76
C ALA A 71 -6.11 8.67 4.33
N ARG A 72 -5.97 7.90 5.43
CA ARG A 72 -4.64 7.59 6.00
C ARG A 72 -3.82 6.69 5.08
N ILE A 73 -4.46 5.73 4.40
CA ILE A 73 -3.80 4.87 3.43
C ILE A 73 -3.31 5.67 2.23
N LEU A 74 -4.14 6.57 1.70
CA LEU A 74 -3.77 7.45 0.57
C LEU A 74 -2.63 8.39 0.94
N ALA A 75 -2.74 9.10 2.06
CA ALA A 75 -1.71 10.02 2.51
C ALA A 75 -0.39 9.29 2.84
N GLY A 76 -0.47 8.15 3.54
CA GLY A 76 0.70 7.33 3.86
C GLY A 76 1.33 6.70 2.63
N GLY A 77 0.52 6.17 1.70
CA GLY A 77 1.01 5.61 0.44
C GLY A 77 1.69 6.68 -0.42
N LEU A 78 1.07 7.84 -0.60
CA LEU A 78 1.68 8.96 -1.31
C LEU A 78 3.02 9.37 -0.67
N ALA A 79 3.07 9.45 0.67
CA ALA A 79 4.31 9.77 1.38
C ALA A 79 5.40 8.71 1.14
N VAL A 80 5.06 7.41 1.22
CA VAL A 80 6.02 6.33 0.96
C VAL A 80 6.54 6.40 -0.47
N ALA A 81 5.66 6.60 -1.46
CA ALA A 81 6.04 6.68 -2.88
C ALA A 81 6.99 7.85 -3.17
N VAL A 82 6.66 9.05 -2.64
CA VAL A 82 7.53 10.22 -2.78
C VAL A 82 8.87 9.99 -2.08
N LEU A 83 8.88 9.40 -0.88
CA LEU A 83 10.12 9.16 -0.14
C LEU A 83 11.01 8.10 -0.80
N SER A 84 10.43 7.03 -1.37
CA SER A 84 11.20 6.03 -2.11
C SER A 84 11.83 6.62 -3.37
N GLU A 85 11.06 7.42 -4.11
CA GLU A 85 11.50 8.11 -5.32
C GLU A 85 12.64 9.11 -5.05
N LEU A 86 12.46 9.98 -4.05
CA LEU A 86 13.52 10.91 -3.63
C LEU A 86 14.75 10.17 -3.09
N GLY A 87 14.53 9.05 -2.40
CA GLY A 87 15.62 8.23 -1.88
C GLY A 87 16.42 7.55 -2.99
N GLN A 88 15.80 7.19 -4.12
CA GLN A 88 16.51 6.64 -5.28
C GLN A 88 17.46 7.65 -5.94
N SER A 89 17.21 8.95 -5.78
CA SER A 89 18.13 10.00 -6.25
C SER A 89 19.43 10.11 -5.44
N ILE A 90 19.60 9.32 -4.36
CA ILE A 90 20.81 9.35 -3.53
C ILE A 90 22.01 8.79 -4.34
N PRO A 91 23.12 9.56 -4.46
CA PRO A 91 24.33 9.10 -5.13
C PRO A 91 24.87 7.80 -4.49
N GLY A 92 25.19 6.81 -5.32
CA GLY A 92 25.74 5.53 -4.88
C GLY A 92 24.72 4.37 -4.82
N LEU A 93 23.43 4.63 -5.01
CA LEU A 93 22.43 3.57 -5.16
C LEU A 93 22.31 3.01 -6.58
N ASP A 94 22.83 3.75 -7.57
CA ASP A 94 22.71 3.42 -9.00
C ASP A 94 21.25 3.19 -9.43
N ARG A 95 20.36 4.05 -8.91
CA ARG A 95 18.93 4.08 -9.23
C ARG A 95 18.58 5.39 -9.92
N SER A 96 17.57 5.35 -10.78
CA SER A 96 16.96 6.54 -11.37
C SER A 96 15.63 6.81 -10.69
N SER A 97 15.45 8.02 -10.15
CA SER A 97 14.12 8.54 -9.85
C SER A 97 13.38 8.77 -11.17
N ASP A 98 12.24 8.13 -11.34
CA ASP A 98 11.34 8.29 -12.48
C ASP A 98 9.90 8.63 -12.02
N LEU A 99 9.37 9.76 -12.53
CA LEU A 99 7.99 10.17 -12.26
C LEU A 99 6.97 9.09 -12.66
N ALA A 100 7.29 8.23 -13.64
CA ALA A 100 6.44 7.12 -14.01
C ALA A 100 6.34 6.04 -12.90
N ASP A 101 7.34 5.88 -12.04
CA ASP A 101 7.25 5.02 -10.85
C ASP A 101 6.29 5.57 -9.81
N LEU A 102 6.38 6.87 -9.52
CA LEU A 102 5.43 7.53 -8.65
C LEU A 102 3.98 7.37 -9.16
N LEU A 103 3.77 7.51 -10.47
CA LEU A 103 2.45 7.28 -11.06
C LEU A 103 2.00 5.81 -10.97
N ALA A 104 2.91 4.87 -11.17
CA ALA A 104 2.64 3.44 -11.03
C ALA A 104 2.24 3.08 -9.58
N ASP A 105 2.95 3.62 -8.59
CA ASP A 105 2.64 3.46 -7.17
C ASP A 105 1.22 3.96 -6.84
N LEU A 106 0.88 5.16 -7.33
CA LEU A 106 -0.44 5.74 -7.14
C LEU A 106 -1.54 4.95 -7.86
N ALA A 107 -1.26 4.39 -9.04
CA ALA A 107 -2.19 3.52 -9.74
C ALA A 107 -2.48 2.24 -8.93
N GLY A 108 -1.45 1.60 -8.39
CA GLY A 108 -1.59 0.42 -7.53
C GLY A 108 -2.38 0.71 -6.25
N LEU A 109 -2.05 1.80 -5.57
CA LEU A 109 -2.74 2.30 -4.38
C LEU A 109 -4.23 2.58 -4.66
N GLY A 110 -4.51 3.28 -5.76
CA GLY A 110 -5.86 3.62 -6.20
C GLY A 110 -6.69 2.39 -6.56
N LEU A 111 -6.12 1.48 -7.35
CA LEU A 111 -6.77 0.24 -7.79
C LEU A 111 -7.16 -0.63 -6.59
N ALA A 112 -6.23 -0.87 -5.66
CA ALA A 112 -6.49 -1.68 -4.47
C ALA A 112 -7.59 -1.10 -3.57
N LEU A 113 -7.64 0.24 -3.44
CA LEU A 113 -8.71 0.88 -2.70
C LEU A 113 -10.05 0.87 -3.45
N ALA A 114 -10.03 0.99 -4.78
CA ALA A 114 -11.25 0.92 -5.60
C ALA A 114 -11.94 -0.44 -5.46
N ILE A 115 -11.17 -1.53 -5.48
CA ILE A 115 -11.71 -2.90 -5.33
C ILE A 115 -12.05 -3.25 -3.87
N CYS A 116 -11.44 -2.59 -2.89
CA CYS A 116 -11.69 -2.87 -1.47
C CYS A 116 -12.81 -1.96 -0.92
N PRO A 117 -14.00 -2.51 -0.62
CA PRO A 117 -15.14 -1.69 -0.20
C PRO A 117 -14.87 -0.99 1.14
N PRO A 118 -15.51 0.17 1.38
CA PRO A 118 -15.47 0.81 2.69
C PRO A 118 -16.02 -0.16 3.75
N ARG A 119 -15.36 -0.19 4.92
CA ARG A 119 -15.83 -0.96 6.07
C ARG A 119 -17.09 -0.23 6.52
N ARG A 120 -18.23 -0.92 6.53
CA ARG A 120 -19.44 -0.39 7.14
C ARG A 120 -19.12 -0.15 8.61
N THR A 121 -19.24 1.09 9.05
CA THR A 121 -19.32 1.36 10.49
C THR A 121 -20.54 0.60 10.98
N PRO A 122 -20.43 -0.27 12.00
CA PRO A 122 -21.62 -0.84 12.63
C PRO A 122 -22.53 0.33 12.99
N ALA A 123 -23.81 0.24 12.63
CA ALA A 123 -24.79 1.21 13.10
C ALA A 123 -24.61 1.27 14.62
N ARG A 124 -24.39 2.49 15.15
CA ARG A 124 -24.36 2.69 16.60
C ARG A 124 -25.73 2.22 17.07
N ASP A 125 -25.79 1.19 17.92
CA ASP A 125 -27.07 0.74 18.46
C ASP A 125 -27.81 1.97 18.97
N PRO A 126 -29.10 2.14 18.62
CA PRO A 126 -29.87 3.26 19.13
C PRO A 126 -29.73 3.25 20.65
N VAL A 127 -29.36 4.39 21.23
CA VAL A 127 -29.40 4.56 22.69
C VAL A 127 -30.84 4.21 23.10
N PRO A 128 -31.05 3.24 24.02
CA PRO A 128 -32.39 2.89 24.47
C PRO A 128 -33.12 4.17 24.90
N ASP A 129 -34.36 4.33 24.45
CA ASP A 129 -35.19 5.46 24.85
C ASP A 129 -35.27 5.47 26.38
N PRO A 130 -34.99 6.61 27.07
CA PRO A 130 -35.16 6.73 28.51
C PRO A 130 -36.50 6.18 29.04
N ALA A 131 -37.55 6.19 28.20
CA ALA A 131 -38.88 5.68 28.51
C ALA A 131 -38.96 4.15 28.73
N GLU A 132 -37.96 3.35 28.32
CA GLU A 132 -37.94 1.89 28.54
C GLU A 132 -37.24 1.48 29.85
N SER A 133 -36.81 2.44 30.68
CA SER A 133 -36.26 2.13 31.99
C SER A 133 -37.38 1.59 32.89
N PRO A 134 -37.34 0.34 33.38
CA PRO A 134 -38.35 -0.17 34.29
C PRO A 134 -38.37 0.70 35.56
N GLU A 135 -39.55 1.19 35.93
CA GLU A 135 -39.68 1.98 37.16
C GLU A 135 -39.17 1.14 38.35
N PRO A 136 -38.27 1.71 39.18
CA PRO A 136 -37.77 1.02 40.35
C PRO A 136 -38.89 0.93 41.38
N GLY A 137 -39.68 -0.16 41.35
CA GLY A 137 -40.66 -0.43 42.42
C GLY A 137 -41.93 -1.21 42.11
N ARG A 138 -42.13 -1.80 40.91
CA ARG A 138 -43.24 -2.75 40.71
C ARG A 138 -42.78 -4.20 40.79
N VAL A 139 -42.99 -4.80 41.96
CA VAL A 139 -43.28 -6.24 42.13
C VAL A 139 -44.53 -6.36 42.98
#